data_AF-A0A653YUS7-F1
#
_entry.id   AF-A0A653YUS7-F1
#
_cell.length_a   1.000
_cell.length_b   1.000
_cell.length_c   1.000
_cell.angle_alpha   90.00
_cell.angle_beta   90.00
_cell.angle_gamma   90.00
#
_symmetry.space_group_name_H-M   'P 1'
#
loop_
_entity.id
_entity.type
_entity.pdbx_description
1 polymer ?
#
loop_
_entity_poly.entity_id
_entity_poly.type
_entity_poly.pdbx_seq_one_letter_code
_entity_poly.pdbx_strand_id
1 'polypeptide(L)'
;MATLGLSPQEREAVEQFRKDVVEPSMTSLVILDFWAEWCGPCKALTPTLEKVAADYADKGVVLAKVNVDENKFIAAQFQIRSIPTVYAMFQGQPVADLTQTRTESQLKTMLDQILKQIPLDSPAAQAEADIEPLIAMGEEALAQGDGDRALSIFSQIAEMAPDNPAVHAGTVRALVSLGRTDEAQQLLDALPEDVTKAPEIDRARSALALATTAQPVGDLAALEAEVAANPADMDARMKLADGQMAAGNRDAAADTLLALIAEDRDWNEAAARARLLQIFEVVGLEDPWVSAQRRRLSATLFG
;
A
#
# COMPACT_ATOMS: atom_id res chain seq x y z
N MET A 1 30.68 34.81 -6.87
CA MET A 1 30.69 36.28 -6.99
C MET A 1 29.81 37.01 -5.94
N ALA A 2 29.05 36.31 -5.07
CA ALA A 2 28.08 36.96 -4.16
C ALA A 2 28.63 37.58 -2.86
N THR A 3 29.95 37.51 -2.59
CA THR A 3 30.51 37.91 -1.28
C THR A 3 31.15 39.31 -1.25
N LEU A 4 31.20 40.01 -2.39
CA LEU A 4 31.97 41.26 -2.55
C LEU A 4 31.42 42.48 -1.79
N GLY A 5 30.27 42.35 -1.11
CA GLY A 5 29.68 43.41 -0.27
C GLY A 5 29.37 43.01 1.18
N LEU A 6 29.69 41.78 1.60
CA LEU A 6 29.36 41.29 2.93
C LEU A 6 30.42 41.71 3.96
N SER A 7 29.96 42.14 5.14
CA SER A 7 30.80 42.31 6.33
C SER A 7 31.41 40.97 6.78
N PRO A 8 32.49 40.98 7.59
CA PRO A 8 33.09 39.75 8.09
C PRO A 8 32.09 38.81 8.80
N GLN A 9 31.22 39.37 9.63
CA GLN A 9 30.19 38.62 10.37
C GLN A 9 29.15 38.00 9.42
N GLU A 10 28.73 38.71 8.37
CA GLU A 10 27.79 38.18 7.38
C GLU A 10 28.43 37.05 6.55
N ARG A 11 29.73 37.15 6.24
CA ARG A 11 30.44 36.06 5.55
C ARG A 11 30.51 34.80 6.41
N GLU A 12 30.80 34.96 7.69
CA GLU A 12 30.83 33.84 8.64
C GLU A 12 29.45 33.19 8.77
N ALA A 13 28.39 33.99 8.93
CA ALA A 13 27.02 33.47 8.98
C ALA A 13 26.63 32.72 7.68
N VAL A 14 27.02 33.24 6.51
CA VAL A 14 26.80 32.56 5.22
C VAL A 14 27.59 31.27 5.11
N GLU A 15 28.84 31.25 5.56
CA GLU A 15 29.66 30.04 5.53
C GLU A 15 29.12 28.97 6.48
N GLN A 16 28.70 29.36 7.68
CA GLN A 16 28.08 28.45 8.64
C GLN A 16 26.76 27.89 8.10
N PHE A 17 25.89 28.75 7.57
CA PHE A 17 24.64 28.31 6.93
C PHE A 17 24.91 27.37 5.75
N ARG A 18 25.96 27.63 4.96
CA ARG A 18 26.34 26.75 3.86
C ARG A 18 26.70 25.35 4.36
N LYS A 19 27.51 25.25 5.42
CA LYS A 19 27.95 23.98 6.02
C LYS A 19 26.82 23.23 6.72
N ASP A 20 25.97 23.94 7.45
CA ASP A 20 24.95 23.32 8.31
C ASP A 20 23.65 23.02 7.57
N VAL A 21 23.37 23.73 6.47
CA VAL A 21 22.08 23.64 5.76
C VAL A 21 22.27 23.28 4.29
N VAL A 22 23.04 24.09 3.55
CA VAL A 22 23.10 23.94 2.09
C VAL A 22 23.81 22.65 1.69
N GLU A 23 25.00 22.38 2.24
CA GLU A 23 25.79 21.18 1.95
C GLU A 23 25.01 19.89 2.30
N PRO A 24 24.41 19.73 3.51
CA PRO A 24 23.55 18.59 3.81
C PRO A 24 22.31 18.48 2.91
N SER A 25 21.72 19.62 2.51
CA SER A 25 20.54 19.61 1.65
C SER A 25 20.77 19.01 0.25
N MET A 26 22.04 18.85 -0.16
CA MET A 26 22.37 18.24 -1.45
C MET A 26 22.08 16.73 -1.48
N THR A 27 22.03 16.06 -0.33
CA THR A 27 21.80 14.62 -0.22
C THR A 27 20.68 14.26 0.75
N SER A 28 20.25 15.20 1.58
CA SER A 28 19.27 15.00 2.66
C SER A 28 18.18 16.07 2.62
N LEU A 29 16.99 15.76 3.14
CA LEU A 29 15.94 16.76 3.34
C LEU A 29 16.20 17.51 4.65
N VAL A 30 16.54 18.79 4.57
CA VAL A 30 16.83 19.60 5.76
C VAL A 30 15.57 20.36 6.20
N ILE A 31 15.06 20.04 7.38
CA ILE A 31 14.05 20.85 8.06
C ILE A 31 14.77 22.05 8.68
N LEU A 32 14.42 23.24 8.24
CA LEU A 32 15.02 24.50 8.67
C LEU A 32 14.08 25.26 9.60
N ASP A 33 14.38 25.30 10.90
CA ASP A 33 13.59 25.96 11.95
C ASP A 33 14.15 27.35 12.28
N PHE A 34 13.44 28.42 11.91
CA PHE A 34 13.77 29.78 12.31
C PHE A 34 13.11 30.13 13.63
N TRP A 35 13.93 30.39 14.66
CA TRP A 35 13.49 30.53 16.05
C TRP A 35 14.22 31.67 16.79
N ALA A 36 13.81 31.94 18.03
CA ALA A 36 14.51 32.82 18.98
C ALA A 36 14.19 32.45 20.43
N GLU A 37 15.04 32.85 21.38
CA GLU A 37 14.90 32.52 22.81
C GLU A 37 13.66 33.10 23.49
N TRP A 38 13.20 34.25 23.02
CA TRP A 38 11.99 34.93 23.51
C TRP A 38 10.70 34.41 22.85
N CYS A 39 10.80 33.52 21.88
CA CYS A 39 9.67 32.99 21.14
C CYS A 39 8.98 31.85 21.92
N GLY A 40 7.87 32.17 22.58
CA GLY A 40 7.04 31.17 23.28
C GLY A 40 6.57 30.01 22.38
N PRO A 41 5.97 30.27 21.20
CA PRO A 41 5.52 29.19 20.31
C PRO A 41 6.66 28.29 19.79
N CYS A 42 7.86 28.84 19.58
CA CYS A 42 9.03 28.08 19.17
C CYS A 42 9.39 27.01 20.22
N LYS A 43 9.36 27.37 21.51
CA LYS A 43 9.64 26.42 22.62
C LYS A 43 8.68 25.24 22.66
N ALA A 44 7.46 25.39 22.15
CA ALA A 44 6.50 24.29 22.03
C ALA A 44 6.76 23.41 20.79
N LEU A 45 7.18 24.01 19.67
CA LEU A 45 7.34 23.32 18.40
C LEU A 45 8.71 22.62 18.26
N THR A 46 9.79 23.27 18.68
CA THR A 46 11.16 22.76 18.51
C THR A 46 11.34 21.32 19.02
N PRO A 47 10.84 20.92 20.22
CA PRO A 47 10.95 19.53 20.66
C PRO A 47 10.24 18.52 19.76
N THR A 48 9.14 18.94 19.12
CA THR A 48 8.40 18.10 18.16
C THR A 48 9.21 17.94 16.88
N LEU A 49 9.83 19.01 16.38
CA LEU A 49 10.71 18.95 15.20
C LEU A 49 11.94 18.07 15.47
N GLU A 50 12.58 18.21 16.64
CA GLU A 50 13.73 17.40 17.04
C GLU A 50 13.37 15.91 17.08
N LYS A 51 12.23 15.57 17.69
CA LYS A 51 11.72 14.19 17.73
C LYS A 51 11.44 13.64 16.32
N VAL A 52 10.68 14.38 15.50
CA VAL A 52 10.29 13.91 14.16
C VAL A 52 11.51 13.76 13.26
N ALA A 53 12.46 14.69 13.31
CA ALA A 53 13.69 14.59 12.52
C ALA A 53 14.54 13.37 12.96
N ALA A 54 14.60 13.08 14.25
CA ALA A 54 15.28 11.87 14.74
C ALA A 54 14.59 10.59 14.25
N ASP A 55 13.26 10.51 14.31
CA ASP A 55 12.47 9.37 13.79
C ASP A 55 12.67 9.15 12.26
N TYR A 56 13.07 10.19 11.53
CA TYR A 56 13.25 10.18 10.07
C TYR A 56 14.72 10.26 9.62
N ALA A 57 15.67 10.17 10.56
CA ALA A 57 17.09 10.29 10.25
C ALA A 57 17.54 9.23 9.22
N ASP A 58 17.08 7.99 9.36
CA ASP A 58 17.40 6.89 8.43
C ASP A 58 16.78 7.07 7.03
N LYS A 59 15.74 7.92 6.93
CA LYS A 59 15.13 8.35 5.66
C LYS A 59 15.80 9.61 5.08
N GLY A 60 16.93 10.04 5.65
CA GLY A 60 17.69 11.19 5.17
C GLY A 60 17.10 12.54 5.55
N VAL A 61 16.37 12.64 6.66
CA VAL A 61 15.88 13.93 7.19
C VAL A 61 16.83 14.47 8.27
N VAL A 62 17.16 15.75 8.19
CA VAL A 62 18.02 16.44 9.16
C VAL A 62 17.34 17.72 9.64
N LEU A 63 17.45 18.04 10.93
CA LEU A 63 16.98 19.32 11.48
C LEU A 63 18.14 20.31 11.60
N ALA A 64 17.96 21.50 11.04
CA ALA A 64 18.82 22.65 11.23
C ALA A 64 18.04 23.81 11.88
N LYS A 65 18.61 24.40 12.93
CA LYS A 65 17.97 25.47 13.71
C LYS A 65 18.71 26.78 13.47
N VAL A 66 18.00 27.82 13.07
CA VAL A 66 18.56 29.15 12.81
C VAL A 66 17.95 30.15 13.78
N ASN A 67 18.77 30.64 14.72
CA ASN A 67 18.37 31.72 15.61
C ASN A 67 18.38 33.05 14.82
N VAL A 68 17.22 33.70 14.71
CA VAL A 68 17.06 34.94 13.91
C VAL A 68 17.76 36.16 14.53
N ASP A 69 18.03 36.16 15.84
CA ASP A 69 18.74 37.25 16.51
C ASP A 69 20.25 37.19 16.25
N GLU A 70 20.80 35.98 16.14
CA GLU A 70 22.21 35.73 15.85
C GLU A 70 22.50 35.78 14.34
N ASN A 71 21.56 35.28 13.53
CA ASN A 71 21.72 35.12 12.09
C ASN A 71 20.81 36.07 11.30
N LYS A 72 20.80 37.36 11.67
CA LYS A 72 19.91 38.38 11.08
C LYS A 72 20.00 38.48 9.56
N PHE A 73 21.21 38.36 9.02
CA PHE A 73 21.44 38.40 7.57
C PHE A 73 20.76 37.22 6.86
N ILE A 74 20.92 36.00 7.38
CA ILE A 74 20.27 34.80 6.83
C ILE A 74 18.75 34.92 6.96
N ALA A 75 18.24 35.31 8.12
CA ALA A 75 16.80 35.53 8.32
C ALA A 75 16.21 36.55 7.33
N ALA A 76 16.96 37.62 7.01
CA ALA A 76 16.54 38.60 6.01
C ALA A 76 16.54 38.03 4.58
N GLN A 77 17.52 37.20 4.21
CA GLN A 77 17.57 36.53 2.90
C GLN A 77 16.37 35.60 2.70
N PHE A 78 15.94 34.89 3.74
CA PHE A 78 14.73 34.07 3.74
C PHE A 78 13.44 34.86 3.95
N GLN A 79 13.53 36.20 4.04
CA GLN A 79 12.39 37.10 4.25
C GLN A 79 11.52 36.73 5.46
N ILE A 80 12.15 36.28 6.56
CA ILE A 80 11.44 35.86 7.77
C ILE A 80 10.74 37.06 8.42
N ARG A 81 9.40 37.02 8.48
CA ARG A 81 8.56 38.10 9.04
C ARG A 81 8.00 37.79 10.43
N SER A 82 7.93 36.51 10.77
CA SER A 82 7.40 36.00 12.03
C SER A 82 8.11 34.72 12.37
N ILE A 83 8.15 34.36 13.65
CA ILE A 83 8.68 33.08 14.12
C ILE A 83 7.65 32.37 15.00
N PRO A 84 7.64 31.02 15.04
CA PRO A 84 8.49 30.13 14.26
C PRO A 84 8.07 30.04 12.78
N THR A 85 9.06 30.00 11.89
CA THR A 85 8.92 29.69 10.45
C THR A 85 9.75 28.46 10.16
N VAL A 86 9.16 27.48 9.48
CA VAL A 86 9.82 26.20 9.21
C VAL A 86 9.74 25.89 7.73
N TYR A 87 10.88 25.62 7.10
CA TYR A 87 10.95 25.21 5.70
C TYR A 87 11.54 23.81 5.57
N ALA A 88 11.13 23.06 4.56
CA ALA A 88 11.88 21.89 4.09
C ALA A 88 12.80 22.34 2.96
N MET A 89 14.09 22.00 3.04
CA MET A 89 15.12 22.38 2.08
C MET A 89 15.71 21.13 1.42
N PHE A 90 15.84 21.15 0.09
CA PHE A 90 16.52 20.11 -0.67
C PHE A 90 17.21 20.74 -1.89
N GLN A 91 18.40 20.25 -2.25
CA GLN A 91 19.25 20.78 -3.33
C GLN A 91 19.47 22.29 -3.23
N GLY A 92 19.66 22.79 -2.00
CA GLY A 92 19.87 24.19 -1.69
C GLY A 92 18.64 25.10 -1.86
N GLN A 93 17.44 24.56 -2.05
CA GLN A 93 16.21 25.34 -2.27
C GLN A 93 15.09 24.93 -1.28
N PRO A 94 14.19 25.86 -0.89
CA PRO A 94 12.98 25.50 -0.16
C PRO A 94 12.03 24.71 -1.06
N VAL A 95 11.69 23.49 -0.65
CA VAL A 95 10.75 22.61 -1.37
C VAL A 95 9.36 22.60 -0.74
N ALA A 96 9.23 22.97 0.53
CA ALA A 96 7.93 23.11 1.21
C ALA A 96 7.98 24.12 2.37
N ASP A 97 6.84 24.75 2.65
CA ASP A 97 6.59 25.53 3.86
C ASP A 97 5.87 24.65 4.89
N LEU A 98 6.53 24.41 6.03
CA LEU A 98 6.04 23.60 7.13
C LEU A 98 5.57 24.46 8.31
N THR A 99 5.48 25.78 8.14
CA THR A 99 5.17 26.73 9.21
C THR A 99 3.79 26.46 9.84
N GLN A 100 2.81 25.97 9.08
CA GLN A 100 1.49 25.66 9.64
C GLN A 100 1.39 24.23 10.22
N THR A 101 2.44 23.43 10.04
CA THR A 101 2.50 22.03 10.43
C THR A 101 2.97 21.92 11.88
N ARG A 102 2.03 21.97 12.83
CA ARG A 102 2.34 22.16 14.26
C ARG A 102 2.30 20.89 15.10
N THR A 103 1.81 19.77 14.56
CA THR A 103 1.72 18.50 15.29
C THR A 103 2.63 17.44 14.69
N GLU A 104 3.01 16.45 15.52
CA GLU A 104 3.84 15.32 15.09
C GLU A 104 3.23 14.58 13.89
N SER A 105 1.93 14.27 13.94
CA SER A 105 1.24 13.55 12.87
C SER A 105 1.21 14.35 11.55
N GLN A 106 0.98 15.66 11.62
CA GLN A 106 0.99 16.50 10.43
C GLN A 106 2.40 16.58 9.81
N LEU A 107 3.44 16.70 10.64
CA LEU A 107 4.84 16.71 10.19
C LEU A 107 5.20 15.39 9.51
N LYS A 108 4.90 14.25 10.15
CA LYS A 108 5.15 12.92 9.57
C LYS A 108 4.47 12.75 8.22
N THR A 109 3.18 13.10 8.13
CA THR A 109 2.41 13.02 6.89
C THR A 109 3.02 13.85 5.77
N MET A 110 3.42 15.10 6.07
CA MET A 110 4.01 15.98 5.06
C MET A 110 5.40 15.51 4.64
N LEU A 111 6.23 15.04 5.58
CA LEU A 111 7.54 14.47 5.27
C LEU A 111 7.41 13.25 4.37
N ASP A 112 6.54 12.30 4.69
CA ASP A 112 6.31 11.12 3.84
C ASP A 112 5.87 11.51 2.42
N GLN A 113 5.07 12.57 2.25
CA GLN A 113 4.68 13.08 0.93
C GLN A 113 5.86 13.70 0.16
N ILE A 114 6.70 14.49 0.84
CA ILE A 114 7.87 15.13 0.24
C ILE A 114 8.91 14.07 -0.16
N LEU A 115 9.20 13.11 0.74
CA LEU A 115 10.21 12.08 0.54
C LEU A 115 9.86 11.15 -0.64
N LYS A 116 8.58 10.92 -0.92
CA LYS A 116 8.13 10.19 -2.12
C LYS A 116 8.44 10.90 -3.44
N GLN A 117 8.62 12.22 -3.42
CA GLN A 117 8.84 13.03 -4.62
C GLN A 117 10.32 13.37 -4.84
N ILE A 118 11.17 13.11 -3.85
CA ILE A 118 12.56 13.55 -3.84
C ILE A 118 13.50 12.33 -3.89
N PRO A 119 14.43 12.26 -4.87
CA PRO A 119 15.41 11.20 -4.92
C PRO A 119 16.49 11.44 -3.86
N LEU A 120 16.36 10.79 -2.70
CA LEU A 120 17.33 10.88 -1.61
C LEU A 120 18.30 9.70 -1.66
N ASP A 121 19.60 9.99 -1.55
CA ASP A 121 20.64 9.01 -1.21
C ASP A 121 20.59 8.74 0.30
N SER A 122 19.52 8.07 0.74
CA SER A 122 19.37 7.63 2.14
C SER A 122 19.64 6.12 2.25
N PRO A 123 20.14 5.62 3.41
CA PRO A 123 20.30 4.19 3.63
C PRO A 123 19.02 3.39 3.38
N ALA A 124 17.86 3.95 3.75
CA ALA A 124 16.56 3.34 3.48
C ALA A 124 16.25 3.26 1.97
N ALA A 125 16.48 4.35 1.22
CA ALA A 125 16.27 4.36 -0.23
C ALA A 125 17.24 3.42 -0.96
N GLN A 126 18.48 3.30 -0.50
CA GLN A 126 19.46 2.35 -1.03
C GLN A 126 19.01 0.90 -0.80
N ALA A 127 18.57 0.59 0.43
CA ALA A 127 18.10 -0.74 0.78
C ALA A 127 16.86 -1.14 -0.03
N GLU A 128 15.95 -0.20 -0.28
CA GLU A 128 14.77 -0.41 -1.12
C GLU A 128 15.14 -0.62 -2.59
N ALA A 129 16.08 0.15 -3.12
CA ALA A 129 16.60 -0.02 -4.48
C ALA A 129 17.33 -1.35 -4.69
N ASP A 130 18.00 -1.88 -3.66
CA ASP A 130 18.71 -3.16 -3.74
C ASP A 130 17.75 -4.37 -3.81
N ILE A 131 16.59 -4.28 -3.17
CA ILE A 131 15.59 -5.37 -3.16
C ILE A 131 14.61 -5.31 -4.34
N GLU A 132 14.41 -4.14 -4.95
CA GLU A 132 13.40 -3.95 -6.00
C GLU A 132 13.60 -4.87 -7.23
N PRO A 133 14.82 -5.09 -7.74
CA PRO A 133 15.06 -6.09 -8.79
C PRO A 133 14.68 -7.51 -8.36
N LEU A 134 14.90 -7.86 -7.09
CA LEU A 134 14.56 -9.18 -6.55
C LEU A 134 13.04 -9.35 -6.42
N ILE A 135 12.34 -8.30 -5.98
CA ILE A 135 10.86 -8.28 -5.95
C ILE A 135 10.32 -8.49 -7.35
N ALA A 136 10.86 -7.78 -8.35
CA ALA A 136 10.45 -7.94 -9.75
C ALA A 136 10.66 -9.38 -10.25
N MET A 137 11.78 -10.03 -9.90
CA MET A 137 12.03 -11.44 -10.21
C MET A 137 11.02 -12.39 -9.53
N GLY A 138 10.64 -12.10 -8.29
CA GLY A 138 9.62 -12.87 -7.57
C GLY A 138 8.22 -12.74 -8.21
N GLU A 139 7.84 -11.53 -8.60
CA GLU A 139 6.60 -11.26 -9.34
C GLU A 139 6.59 -11.94 -10.71
N GLU A 140 7.72 -11.94 -11.44
CA GLU A 140 7.84 -12.63 -12.72
C GLU A 140 7.67 -14.15 -12.54
N ALA A 141 8.29 -14.74 -11.51
CA ALA A 141 8.10 -16.15 -11.20
C ALA A 141 6.63 -16.48 -10.90
N LEU A 142 5.93 -15.65 -10.12
CA LEU A 142 4.48 -15.79 -9.90
C LEU A 142 3.68 -15.71 -11.20
N ALA A 143 4.00 -14.76 -12.08
CA ALA A 143 3.32 -14.59 -13.37
C ALA A 143 3.51 -15.79 -14.30
N GLN A 144 4.64 -16.50 -14.17
CA GLN A 144 4.94 -17.74 -14.91
C GLN A 144 4.35 -19.00 -14.25
N GLY A 145 3.69 -18.86 -13.09
CA GLY A 145 3.14 -19.98 -12.31
C GLY A 145 4.20 -20.77 -11.53
N ASP A 146 5.42 -20.24 -11.39
CA ASP A 146 6.52 -20.87 -10.66
C ASP A 146 6.49 -20.43 -9.18
N GLY A 147 5.53 -20.99 -8.44
CA GLY A 147 5.29 -20.67 -7.03
C GLY A 147 6.48 -21.00 -6.12
N ASP A 148 7.19 -22.10 -6.37
CA ASP A 148 8.35 -22.52 -5.57
C ASP A 148 9.50 -21.54 -5.70
N ARG A 149 9.81 -21.12 -6.95
CA ARG A 149 10.84 -20.10 -7.19
C ARG A 149 10.44 -18.76 -6.59
N ALA A 150 9.19 -18.34 -6.76
CA ALA A 150 8.68 -17.11 -6.16
C ALA A 150 8.85 -17.11 -4.64
N LEU A 151 8.44 -18.20 -3.98
CA LEU A 151 8.55 -18.34 -2.52
C LEU A 151 10.00 -18.28 -2.05
N SER A 152 10.92 -18.92 -2.78
CA SER A 152 12.36 -18.88 -2.47
C SER A 152 12.94 -17.46 -2.60
N ILE A 153 12.54 -16.71 -3.63
CA ILE A 153 12.98 -15.33 -3.84
C ILE A 153 12.44 -14.44 -2.71
N PHE A 154 11.14 -14.45 -2.44
CA PHE A 154 10.56 -13.59 -1.40
C PHE A 154 11.08 -13.92 0.00
N SER A 155 11.38 -15.19 0.29
CA SER A 155 11.99 -15.59 1.58
C SER A 155 13.38 -14.99 1.76
N GLN A 156 14.20 -14.93 0.71
CA GLN A 156 15.51 -14.26 0.76
C GLN A 156 15.37 -12.76 0.98
N ILE A 157 14.40 -12.12 0.32
CA ILE A 157 14.17 -10.68 0.50
C ILE A 157 13.66 -10.40 1.92
N ALA A 158 12.85 -11.27 2.51
CA ALA A 158 12.33 -11.13 3.86
C ALA A 158 13.43 -11.12 4.94
N GLU A 159 14.59 -11.76 4.68
CA GLU A 159 15.76 -11.66 5.57
C GLU A 159 16.38 -10.25 5.56
N MET A 160 16.28 -9.54 4.44
CA MET A 160 16.82 -8.19 4.25
C MET A 160 15.82 -7.10 4.65
N ALA A 161 14.54 -7.31 4.36
CA ALA A 161 13.47 -6.34 4.52
C ALA A 161 12.23 -7.01 5.15
N PRO A 162 12.28 -7.36 6.45
CA PRO A 162 11.26 -8.16 7.12
C PRO A 162 9.90 -7.48 7.23
N ASP A 163 9.84 -6.14 7.12
CA ASP A 163 8.60 -5.37 7.23
C ASP A 163 8.07 -4.89 5.86
N ASN A 164 8.68 -5.31 4.74
CA ASN A 164 8.28 -4.84 3.41
C ASN A 164 6.93 -5.46 2.97
N PRO A 165 5.88 -4.66 2.71
CA PRO A 165 4.57 -5.19 2.38
C PRO A 165 4.51 -5.96 1.05
N ALA A 166 5.31 -5.57 0.06
CA ALA A 166 5.35 -6.25 -1.23
C ALA A 166 5.92 -7.67 -1.09
N VAL A 167 6.92 -7.85 -0.23
CA VAL A 167 7.53 -9.16 0.06
C VAL A 167 6.54 -10.09 0.76
N HIS A 168 5.82 -9.59 1.77
CA HIS A 168 4.74 -10.35 2.43
C HIS A 168 3.63 -10.72 1.44
N ALA A 169 3.15 -9.75 0.66
CA ALA A 169 2.12 -9.98 -0.35
C ALA A 169 2.55 -11.01 -1.41
N GLY A 170 3.81 -10.95 -1.85
CA GLY A 170 4.41 -11.91 -2.78
C GLY A 170 4.48 -13.32 -2.18
N THR A 171 4.93 -13.43 -0.94
CA THR A 171 5.02 -14.69 -0.19
C THR A 171 3.65 -15.36 -0.04
N VAL A 172 2.62 -14.60 0.37
CA VAL A 172 1.24 -15.10 0.47
C VAL A 172 0.74 -15.62 -0.88
N ARG A 173 0.94 -14.86 -1.97
CA ARG A 173 0.52 -15.28 -3.32
C ARG A 173 1.28 -16.52 -3.81
N ALA A 174 2.56 -16.65 -3.46
CA ALA A 174 3.34 -17.85 -3.76
C ALA A 174 2.78 -19.07 -3.01
N LEU A 175 2.53 -18.95 -1.71
CA LEU A 175 1.90 -20.01 -0.91
C LEU A 175 0.54 -20.41 -1.47
N VAL A 176 -0.29 -19.44 -1.87
CA VAL A 176 -1.58 -19.68 -2.53
C VAL A 176 -1.41 -20.45 -3.84
N SER A 177 -0.45 -20.07 -4.70
CA SER A 177 -0.19 -20.78 -5.97
C SER A 177 0.26 -22.24 -5.77
N LEU A 178 0.85 -22.54 -4.61
CA LEU A 178 1.27 -23.88 -4.20
C LEU A 178 0.17 -24.65 -3.44
N GLY A 179 -1.03 -24.08 -3.29
CA GLY A 179 -2.13 -24.68 -2.52
C GLY A 179 -1.94 -24.66 -1.00
N ARG A 180 -0.95 -23.93 -0.49
CA ARG A 180 -0.61 -23.81 0.94
C ARG A 180 -1.41 -22.66 1.59
N THR A 181 -2.74 -22.72 1.46
CA THR A 181 -3.65 -21.65 1.89
C THR A 181 -3.64 -21.40 3.40
N ASP A 182 -3.46 -22.44 4.20
CA ASP A 182 -3.39 -22.32 5.67
C ASP A 182 -2.16 -21.52 6.11
N GLU A 183 -1.01 -21.76 5.48
CA GLU A 183 0.23 -21.01 5.75
C GLU A 183 0.12 -19.56 5.27
N ALA A 184 -0.52 -19.34 4.12
CA ALA A 184 -0.83 -18.00 3.63
C ALA A 184 -1.73 -17.22 4.61
N GLN A 185 -2.73 -17.86 5.20
CA GLN A 185 -3.60 -17.24 6.21
C GLN A 185 -2.81 -16.91 7.49
N GLN A 186 -2.02 -17.85 8.00
CA GLN A 186 -1.19 -17.64 9.19
C GLN A 186 -0.22 -16.47 9.01
N LEU A 187 0.39 -16.34 7.83
CA LEU A 187 1.28 -15.23 7.53
C LEU A 187 0.53 -13.88 7.59
N LEU A 188 -0.66 -13.79 6.98
CA LEU A 188 -1.48 -12.58 7.02
C LEU A 188 -1.92 -12.20 8.43
N ASP A 189 -2.28 -13.19 9.25
CA ASP A 189 -2.73 -12.98 10.63
C ASP A 189 -1.58 -12.51 11.55
N ALA A 190 -0.33 -12.81 11.18
CA ALA A 190 0.86 -12.43 11.94
C ALA A 190 1.44 -11.06 11.54
N LEU A 191 0.89 -10.39 10.53
CA LEU A 191 1.43 -9.12 10.05
C LEU A 191 1.26 -7.97 11.07
N PRO A 192 2.26 -7.08 11.19
CA PRO A 192 2.10 -5.81 11.91
C PRO A 192 0.94 -4.95 11.37
N GLU A 193 0.34 -4.12 12.22
CA GLU A 193 -0.84 -3.29 11.84
C GLU A 193 -0.54 -2.29 10.70
N ASP A 194 0.68 -1.77 10.65
CA ASP A 194 1.15 -0.83 9.64
C ASP A 194 1.35 -1.51 8.29
N VAL A 195 1.86 -2.74 8.27
CA VAL A 195 1.99 -3.56 7.04
C VAL A 195 0.61 -4.02 6.55
N THR A 196 -0.28 -4.41 7.48
CA THR A 196 -1.60 -4.99 7.17
C THR A 196 -2.48 -4.09 6.29
N LYS A 197 -2.30 -2.77 6.36
CA LYS A 197 -3.09 -1.76 5.62
C LYS A 197 -2.53 -1.41 4.25
N ALA A 198 -1.39 -1.99 3.86
CA ALA A 198 -0.78 -1.69 2.58
C ALA A 198 -1.57 -2.31 1.41
N PRO A 199 -1.69 -1.62 0.27
CA PRO A 199 -2.49 -2.08 -0.88
C PRO A 199 -2.00 -3.40 -1.48
N GLU A 200 -0.72 -3.71 -1.35
CA GLU A 200 -0.13 -4.99 -1.77
C GLU A 200 -0.74 -6.16 -0.98
N ILE A 201 -1.01 -5.96 0.32
CA ILE A 201 -1.60 -6.97 1.19
C ILE A 201 -3.07 -7.22 0.83
N ASP A 202 -3.80 -6.20 0.35
CA ASP A 202 -5.18 -6.39 -0.14
C ASP A 202 -5.21 -7.35 -1.33
N ARG A 203 -4.28 -7.20 -2.28
CA ARG A 203 -4.13 -8.12 -3.42
C ARG A 203 -3.88 -9.55 -2.96
N ALA A 204 -3.04 -9.74 -1.93
CA ALA A 204 -2.74 -11.04 -1.36
C ALA A 204 -3.95 -11.67 -0.65
N ARG A 205 -4.71 -10.88 0.13
CA ARG A 205 -5.97 -11.31 0.73
C ARG A 205 -6.98 -11.75 -0.31
N SER A 206 -7.13 -11.01 -1.41
CA SER A 206 -8.03 -11.40 -2.50
C SER A 206 -7.61 -12.72 -3.15
N ALA A 207 -6.31 -12.93 -3.38
CA ALA A 207 -5.80 -14.18 -3.93
C ALA A 207 -6.10 -15.38 -3.01
N LEU A 208 -5.87 -15.22 -1.70
CA LEU A 208 -6.17 -16.26 -0.72
C LEU A 208 -7.67 -16.54 -0.63
N ALA A 209 -8.51 -15.51 -0.57
CA ALA A 209 -9.96 -15.66 -0.52
C ALA A 209 -10.49 -16.40 -1.76
N LEU A 210 -9.95 -16.12 -2.94
CA LEU A 210 -10.30 -16.84 -4.17
C LEU A 210 -9.91 -18.33 -4.07
N ALA A 211 -8.72 -18.62 -3.56
CA ALA A 211 -8.23 -19.99 -3.43
C ALA A 211 -8.98 -20.80 -2.35
N THR A 212 -9.44 -20.17 -1.26
CA THR A 212 -10.15 -20.85 -0.17
C THR A 212 -11.65 -20.98 -0.41
N THR A 213 -12.25 -20.06 -1.18
CA THR A 213 -13.66 -20.19 -1.61
C THR A 213 -13.86 -21.20 -2.73
N ALA A 214 -12.78 -21.59 -3.42
CA ALA A 214 -12.75 -22.74 -4.31
C ALA A 214 -12.68 -24.04 -3.49
N GLN A 215 -13.80 -24.48 -2.91
CA GLN A 215 -13.86 -25.83 -2.31
C GLN A 215 -13.65 -26.90 -3.38
N PRO A 216 -12.69 -27.83 -3.23
CA PRO A 216 -12.73 -29.06 -4.00
C PRO A 216 -13.98 -29.81 -3.56
N VAL A 217 -14.96 -29.93 -4.45
CA VAL A 217 -16.16 -30.71 -4.15
C VAL A 217 -15.78 -32.17 -4.23
N GLY A 218 -15.47 -32.73 -3.07
CA GLY A 218 -15.02 -34.11 -2.90
C GLY A 218 -16.05 -35.14 -3.36
N ASP A 219 -17.32 -34.76 -3.50
CA ASP A 219 -18.35 -35.64 -4.07
C ASP A 219 -19.51 -34.83 -4.68
N LEU A 220 -19.36 -34.41 -5.95
CA LEU A 220 -20.44 -33.76 -6.71
C LEU A 220 -21.68 -34.68 -6.80
N ALA A 221 -21.48 -36.00 -6.84
CA ALA A 221 -22.57 -36.97 -6.93
C ALA A 221 -23.42 -37.01 -5.65
N ALA A 222 -22.83 -36.77 -4.47
CA ALA A 222 -23.58 -36.64 -3.23
C ALA A 222 -24.51 -35.40 -3.24
N LEU A 223 -24.03 -34.25 -3.73
CA LEU A 223 -24.83 -33.04 -3.87
C LEU A 223 -25.94 -33.21 -4.91
N GLU A 224 -25.65 -33.88 -6.03
CA GLU A 224 -26.67 -34.22 -7.04
C GLU A 224 -27.75 -35.14 -6.45
N ALA A 225 -27.37 -36.13 -5.64
CA ALA A 225 -28.31 -37.01 -4.96
C ALA A 225 -29.16 -36.28 -3.91
N GLU A 226 -28.58 -35.35 -3.16
CA GLU A 226 -29.30 -34.50 -2.19
C GLU A 226 -30.35 -33.64 -2.88
N VAL A 227 -29.97 -32.96 -3.97
CA VAL A 227 -30.92 -32.15 -4.78
C VAL A 227 -31.97 -33.03 -5.45
N ALA A 228 -31.61 -34.22 -5.93
CA ALA A 228 -32.59 -35.15 -6.50
C ALA A 228 -33.62 -35.65 -5.48
N ALA A 229 -33.20 -35.82 -4.21
CA ALA A 229 -34.08 -36.20 -3.12
C ALA A 229 -35.00 -35.06 -2.67
N ASN A 230 -34.54 -33.79 -2.76
CA ASN A 230 -35.34 -32.62 -2.44
C ASN A 230 -35.15 -31.47 -3.46
N PRO A 231 -35.82 -31.50 -4.63
CA PRO A 231 -35.58 -30.52 -5.69
C PRO A 231 -36.00 -29.07 -5.37
N ALA A 232 -36.84 -28.88 -4.34
CA ALA A 232 -37.28 -27.57 -3.86
C ALA A 232 -36.31 -26.95 -2.85
N ASP A 233 -35.28 -27.68 -2.42
CA ASP A 233 -34.28 -27.19 -1.49
C ASP A 233 -33.33 -26.22 -2.19
N MET A 234 -33.60 -24.92 -2.03
CA MET A 234 -32.80 -23.86 -2.64
C MET A 234 -31.38 -23.79 -2.06
N ASP A 235 -31.19 -24.13 -0.79
CA ASP A 235 -29.87 -24.18 -0.14
C ASP A 235 -29.03 -25.32 -0.72
N ALA A 236 -29.61 -26.52 -0.88
CA ALA A 236 -28.91 -27.66 -1.49
C ALA A 236 -28.55 -27.39 -2.95
N ARG A 237 -29.44 -26.75 -3.71
CA ARG A 237 -29.18 -26.34 -5.10
C ARG A 237 -28.10 -25.27 -5.21
N MET A 238 -28.02 -24.35 -4.24
CA MET A 238 -26.94 -23.36 -4.17
C MET A 238 -25.58 -24.05 -3.96
N LYS A 239 -25.50 -24.99 -3.01
CA LYS A 239 -24.29 -25.80 -2.78
C LYS A 239 -23.90 -26.63 -4.01
N LEU A 240 -24.89 -27.19 -4.71
CA LEU A 240 -24.66 -27.91 -5.96
C LEU A 240 -24.05 -27.00 -7.04
N ALA A 241 -24.57 -25.78 -7.21
CA ALA A 241 -24.03 -24.82 -8.17
C ALA A 241 -22.58 -24.43 -7.86
N ASP A 242 -22.27 -24.21 -6.57
CA ASP A 242 -20.90 -23.96 -6.12
C ASP A 242 -19.98 -25.13 -6.45
N GLY A 243 -20.49 -26.36 -6.25
CA GLY A 243 -19.71 -27.55 -6.55
C GLY A 243 -19.50 -27.84 -8.02
N GLN A 244 -20.50 -27.57 -8.86
CA GLN A 244 -20.39 -27.65 -10.31
C GLN A 244 -19.34 -26.65 -10.81
N MET A 245 -19.31 -25.44 -10.25
CA MET A 245 -18.32 -24.43 -10.61
C MET A 245 -16.90 -24.87 -10.23
N ALA A 246 -16.69 -25.36 -9.01
CA ALA A 246 -15.39 -25.85 -8.57
C ALA A 246 -14.91 -27.10 -9.34
N ALA A 247 -15.83 -27.93 -9.83
CA ALA A 247 -15.55 -29.05 -10.72
C ALA A 247 -15.27 -28.63 -12.19
N GLY A 248 -15.29 -27.33 -12.50
CA GLY A 248 -15.10 -26.79 -13.85
C GLY A 248 -16.33 -26.93 -14.77
N ASN A 249 -17.46 -27.41 -14.26
CA ASN A 249 -18.72 -27.54 -15.00
C ASN A 249 -19.53 -26.25 -14.94
N ARG A 250 -18.99 -25.20 -15.57
CA ARG A 250 -19.56 -23.85 -15.58
C ARG A 250 -20.98 -23.79 -16.15
N ASP A 251 -21.29 -24.61 -17.16
CA ASP A 251 -22.63 -24.64 -17.78
C ASP A 251 -23.68 -25.14 -16.79
N ALA A 252 -23.41 -26.26 -16.10
CA ALA A 252 -24.32 -26.78 -15.09
C ALA A 252 -24.50 -25.80 -13.91
N ALA A 253 -23.41 -25.17 -13.45
CA ALA A 253 -23.49 -24.14 -12.40
C ALA A 253 -24.40 -22.97 -12.79
N ALA A 254 -24.25 -22.44 -14.02
CA ALA A 254 -25.09 -21.36 -14.53
C ALA A 254 -26.55 -21.79 -14.68
N ASP A 255 -26.82 -23.00 -15.16
CA ASP A 255 -28.17 -23.55 -15.26
C ASP A 255 -28.84 -23.65 -13.88
N THR A 256 -28.14 -24.19 -12.89
CA THR A 256 -28.64 -24.31 -11.51
C THR A 256 -28.95 -22.93 -10.90
N LEU A 257 -28.05 -21.95 -11.05
CA LEU A 257 -28.25 -20.59 -10.53
C LEU A 257 -29.38 -19.85 -11.24
N LEU A 258 -29.49 -19.97 -12.57
CA LEU A 258 -30.60 -19.37 -13.32
C LEU A 258 -31.95 -19.98 -12.92
N ALA A 259 -31.99 -21.30 -12.67
CA ALA A 259 -33.20 -21.96 -12.18
C ALA A 259 -33.58 -21.49 -10.77
N LEU A 260 -32.61 -21.27 -9.88
CA LEU A 260 -32.86 -20.67 -8.55
C LEU A 260 -33.44 -19.26 -8.67
N ILE A 261 -32.86 -18.42 -9.53
CA ILE A 261 -33.32 -17.04 -9.78
C ILE A 261 -34.73 -17.03 -10.40
N ALA A 262 -35.05 -17.98 -11.28
CA ALA A 262 -36.38 -18.09 -11.89
C ALA A 262 -37.45 -18.50 -10.87
N GLU A 263 -37.07 -19.28 -9.86
CA GLU A 263 -37.96 -19.78 -8.82
C GLU A 263 -38.24 -18.75 -7.72
N ASP A 264 -37.19 -18.14 -7.16
CA ASP A 264 -37.31 -17.00 -6.25
C ASP A 264 -36.10 -16.06 -6.41
N ARG A 265 -36.39 -14.85 -6.88
CA ARG A 265 -35.38 -13.84 -7.24
C ARG A 265 -34.75 -13.18 -6.02
N ASP A 266 -35.47 -13.14 -4.90
CA ASP A 266 -35.08 -12.42 -3.69
C ASP A 266 -34.64 -13.38 -2.58
N TRP A 267 -34.74 -14.69 -2.81
CA TRP A 267 -34.28 -15.73 -1.89
C TRP A 267 -32.86 -15.44 -1.39
N ASN A 268 -32.71 -15.44 -0.07
CA ASN A 268 -31.47 -15.18 0.64
C ASN A 268 -30.75 -13.91 0.14
N GLU A 269 -31.47 -12.78 0.09
CA GLU A 269 -30.94 -11.49 -0.37
C GLU A 269 -30.40 -11.54 -1.81
N ALA A 270 -31.09 -12.29 -2.68
CA ALA A 270 -30.69 -12.55 -4.07
C ALA A 270 -29.31 -13.25 -4.19
N ALA A 271 -28.98 -14.15 -3.26
CA ALA A 271 -27.70 -14.88 -3.23
C ALA A 271 -27.36 -15.57 -4.56
N ALA A 272 -28.34 -16.23 -5.20
CA ALA A 272 -28.12 -16.92 -6.47
C ALA A 272 -27.71 -15.95 -7.59
N ARG A 273 -28.31 -14.74 -7.63
CA ARG A 273 -27.94 -13.70 -8.59
C ARG A 273 -26.56 -13.15 -8.30
N ALA A 274 -26.27 -12.83 -7.03
CA ALA A 274 -24.96 -12.33 -6.63
C ALA A 274 -23.85 -13.31 -7.02
N ARG A 275 -24.07 -14.61 -6.76
CA ARG A 275 -23.12 -15.66 -7.12
C ARG A 275 -22.92 -15.82 -8.62
N LEU A 276 -23.99 -15.75 -9.41
CA LEU A 276 -23.88 -15.80 -10.87
C LEU A 276 -23.08 -14.61 -11.43
N LEU A 277 -23.27 -13.41 -10.87
CA LEU A 277 -22.49 -12.23 -11.25
C LEU A 277 -21.02 -12.36 -10.86
N GLN A 278 -20.73 -12.89 -9.67
CA GLN A 278 -19.37 -13.19 -9.24
C GLN A 278 -18.67 -14.18 -10.18
N ILE A 279 -19.38 -15.21 -10.65
CA ILE A 279 -18.86 -16.15 -11.66
C ILE A 279 -18.49 -15.42 -12.96
N PHE A 280 -19.32 -14.47 -13.41
CA PHE A 280 -19.02 -13.68 -14.61
C PHE A 280 -17.78 -12.80 -14.44
N GLU A 281 -17.55 -12.26 -13.25
CA GLU A 281 -16.35 -11.48 -12.95
C GLU A 281 -15.10 -12.36 -12.98
N VAL A 282 -15.16 -13.56 -12.39
CA VAL A 282 -14.05 -14.53 -12.38
C VAL A 282 -13.70 -15.02 -13.78
N VAL A 283 -14.71 -15.34 -14.61
CA VAL A 283 -14.49 -15.82 -15.98
C VAL A 283 -14.07 -14.68 -16.92
N GLY A 284 -14.53 -13.45 -16.65
CA GLY A 284 -14.28 -12.27 -17.47
C GLY A 284 -15.51 -11.85 -18.28
N LEU A 285 -15.85 -10.56 -18.20
CA LEU A 285 -17.09 -10.01 -18.80
C LEU A 285 -17.12 -10.04 -20.33
N GLU A 286 -15.97 -10.17 -20.98
CA GLU A 286 -15.81 -10.26 -22.44
C GLU A 286 -15.92 -11.70 -22.98
N ASP A 287 -15.94 -12.70 -22.10
CA ASP A 287 -16.03 -14.10 -22.52
C ASP A 287 -17.38 -14.37 -23.26
N PRO A 288 -17.35 -15.04 -24.43
CA PRO A 288 -18.57 -15.37 -25.19
C PRO A 288 -19.61 -16.17 -24.38
N TRP A 289 -19.15 -17.04 -23.48
CA TRP A 289 -20.00 -17.80 -22.57
C TRP A 289 -20.71 -16.87 -21.58
N VAL A 290 -19.99 -15.95 -20.95
CA VAL A 290 -20.58 -14.94 -20.03
C VAL A 290 -21.63 -14.11 -20.77
N SER A 291 -21.33 -13.68 -22.00
CA SER A 291 -22.28 -12.96 -22.85
C SER A 291 -23.57 -13.75 -23.09
N ALA A 292 -23.46 -15.07 -23.32
CA ALA A 292 -24.62 -15.94 -23.48
C ALA A 292 -25.44 -16.08 -22.18
N GLN A 293 -24.78 -16.30 -21.03
CA GLN A 293 -25.47 -16.43 -19.74
C GLN A 293 -26.11 -15.12 -19.27
N ARG A 294 -25.49 -13.96 -19.55
CA ARG A 294 -26.10 -12.64 -19.27
C ARG A 294 -27.41 -12.42 -20.02
N ARG A 295 -27.50 -12.89 -21.27
CA ARG A 295 -28.77 -12.85 -22.03
C ARG A 295 -29.84 -13.73 -21.38
N ARG A 296 -29.47 -14.93 -20.92
CA ARG A 296 -30.38 -15.85 -20.21
C ARG A 296 -30.84 -15.26 -18.87
N LEU A 297 -29.93 -14.65 -18.11
CA LEU A 297 -30.26 -13.94 -16.87
C LEU A 297 -31.23 -12.79 -17.13
N SER A 298 -30.97 -11.97 -18.16
CA SER A 298 -31.87 -10.88 -18.54
C SER A 298 -33.26 -11.40 -18.92
N ALA A 299 -33.35 -12.49 -19.67
CA ALA A 299 -34.62 -13.12 -20.01
C ALA A 299 -35.33 -13.68 -18.77
N THR A 300 -34.59 -14.21 -17.79
CA THR A 300 -35.16 -14.72 -16.53
C THR A 300 -35.68 -13.60 -15.63
N LEU A 301 -35.02 -12.43 -15.63
CA LEU A 301 -35.39 -11.30 -14.77
C LEU A 301 -36.46 -10.38 -15.37
N PHE A 302 -36.57 -10.32 -16.69
CA PHE A 302 -37.40 -9.32 -17.39
C PHE A 302 -38.26 -9.88 -18.53
N GLY A 303 -38.14 -11.17 -18.82
CA GLY A 303 -38.96 -11.87 -19.81
C GLY A 303 -40.23 -12.46 -19.23
#